data_AF-A0A818PHV6-F1
#
_entry.id   AF-A0A818PHV6-F1
#
_cell.length_a   1.000
_cell.length_b   1.000
_cell.length_c   1.000
_cell.angle_alpha   90.00
_cell.angle_beta   90.00
_cell.angle_gamma   90.00
#
_symmetry.space_group_name_H-M   'P 1'
#
loop_
_entity.id
_entity.type
_entity.pdbx_description
1 polymer ?
#
loop_
_entity_poly.entity_id
_entity_poly.type
_entity_poly.pdbx_seq_one_letter_code
_entity_poly.pdbx_strand_id
1 'polypeptide(L)'
;MLKDLRRSGNNLLNIIILDACRFDEENDTWKTKAINKQPYLKAAFGNALTSHVNIPNESQFALIFSSDPGTVSYAGQEGGNSFFTSALLNHLVTPQLEIDDMMKQVRKEMLQTSLGQQRPWIHSCLIEDFYFNQGV
;
A
#
# COMPACT_ATOMS: atom_id res chain seq x y z
N MET A 1 4.87 -14.59 0.24
CA MET A 1 3.90 -13.47 0.26
C MET A 1 3.53 -13.03 -1.15
N LEU A 2 4.30 -12.24 -1.90
CA LEU A 2 3.91 -11.88 -3.28
C LEU A 2 3.93 -13.06 -4.28
N LYS A 3 4.77 -14.07 -4.03
CA LYS A 3 4.86 -15.29 -4.89
C LYS A 3 3.65 -16.23 -4.75
N ASP A 4 2.83 -16.04 -3.71
CA ASP A 4 1.71 -16.94 -3.38
C ASP A 4 0.34 -16.38 -3.80
N LEU A 5 0.30 -15.14 -4.31
CA LEU A 5 -0.90 -14.50 -4.90
C LEU A 5 -1.48 -15.26 -6.11
N ARG A 6 -0.73 -16.24 -6.62
CA ARG A 6 -1.05 -17.05 -7.80
C ARG A 6 -2.17 -18.09 -7.55
N ARG A 7 -2.65 -18.28 -6.32
CA ARG A 7 -3.46 -19.47 -5.94
C ARG A 7 -4.97 -19.26 -5.73
N SER A 8 -5.51 -18.04 -5.84
CA SER A 8 -6.94 -17.80 -5.64
C SER A 8 -7.67 -17.71 -6.99
N GLY A 9 -8.39 -18.76 -7.38
CA GLY A 9 -8.87 -19.01 -8.75
C GLY A 9 -9.78 -17.97 -9.40
N ASN A 10 -9.88 -18.07 -10.75
CA ASN A 10 -10.79 -17.50 -11.76
C ASN A 10 -11.31 -16.05 -11.67
N ASN A 11 -11.11 -15.32 -10.57
CA ASN A 11 -11.27 -13.87 -10.43
C ASN A 11 -10.15 -13.39 -9.50
N LEU A 12 -9.01 -13.07 -10.10
CA LEU A 12 -7.73 -12.87 -9.41
C LEU A 12 -7.54 -11.43 -8.90
N LEU A 13 -8.59 -10.73 -8.45
CA LEU A 13 -8.42 -9.41 -7.83
C LEU A 13 -7.84 -9.55 -6.42
N ASN A 14 -6.63 -9.04 -6.22
CA ASN A 14 -5.96 -9.05 -4.92
C ASN A 14 -5.69 -7.62 -4.44
N ILE A 15 -6.32 -7.23 -3.33
CA ILE A 15 -6.07 -5.94 -2.70
C ILE A 15 -5.30 -6.16 -1.42
N ILE A 16 -4.14 -5.51 -1.30
CA ILE A 16 -3.29 -5.58 -0.12
C ILE A 16 -3.13 -4.16 0.42
N ILE A 17 -3.49 -3.96 1.68
CA ILE A 17 -3.39 -2.69 2.38
C ILE A 17 -2.38 -2.86 3.52
N LEU A 18 -1.34 -2.03 3.53
CA LEU A 18 -0.25 -2.09 4.50
C LEU A 18 -0.14 -0.75 5.22
N ASP A 19 -0.56 -0.74 6.48
CA ASP A 19 -0.34 0.37 7.39
C ASP A 19 0.83 0.09 8.33
N ALA A 20 2.03 0.45 7.88
CA ALA A 20 3.26 0.26 8.62
C ALA A 20 4.28 1.31 8.19
N CYS A 21 5.20 1.67 9.08
CA CYS A 21 6.35 2.48 8.72
C CYS A 21 7.14 1.81 7.60
N ARG A 22 7.46 2.58 6.55
CA ARG A 22 8.35 2.16 5.46
C ARG A 22 9.75 2.75 5.61
N PHE A 23 10.03 3.25 6.80
CA PHE A 23 11.32 3.73 7.26
C PHE A 23 11.84 2.76 8.32
N ASP A 24 13.09 2.38 8.17
CA ASP A 24 13.85 1.57 9.12
C ASP A 24 15.21 2.28 9.25
N GLU A 25 15.54 2.69 10.48
CA GLU A 25 16.75 3.44 10.83
C GLU A 25 17.97 2.51 10.94
N GLU A 26 17.73 1.21 11.19
CA GLU A 26 18.78 0.21 11.45
C GLU A 26 18.98 -0.78 10.30
N ASN A 27 17.99 -0.97 9.42
CA ASN A 27 18.08 -1.95 8.34
C ASN A 27 17.58 -1.37 7.00
N ASP A 28 18.50 -1.24 6.05
CA ASP A 28 18.29 -0.68 4.70
C ASP A 28 17.45 -1.62 3.81
N THR A 29 16.26 -2.00 4.25
CA THR A 29 15.30 -2.83 3.50
C THR A 29 14.72 -2.14 2.26
N TRP A 30 14.94 -0.82 2.15
CA TRP A 30 14.40 0.05 1.10
C TRP A 30 15.47 0.83 0.31
N LYS A 31 16.72 0.90 0.78
CA LYS A 31 17.83 1.45 -0.02
C LYS A 31 18.56 0.31 -0.73
N THR A 32 18.59 0.37 -2.06
CA THR A 32 19.37 -0.52 -2.91
C THR A 32 20.87 -0.21 -2.73
N LYS A 33 21.49 -0.63 -1.62
CA LYS A 33 22.95 -0.67 -1.51
C LYS A 33 23.44 -2.09 -1.76
N ALA A 34 23.82 -2.33 -3.01
CA ALA A 34 24.56 -3.51 -3.43
C ALA A 34 25.96 -3.50 -2.81
N ILE A 35 26.17 -3.99 -1.58
CA ILE A 35 27.52 -4.25 -1.09
C ILE A 35 27.53 -5.40 -0.07
N ASN A 36 28.04 -6.56 -0.49
CA ASN A 36 28.73 -7.57 0.31
C ASN A 36 28.59 -7.49 1.84
N LYS A 37 27.63 -8.21 2.43
CA LYS A 37 27.74 -9.05 3.65
C LYS A 37 26.35 -9.43 4.16
N GLN A 38 26.19 -10.71 4.49
CA GLN A 38 25.05 -11.38 5.15
C GLN A 38 23.96 -11.99 4.23
N PRO A 39 23.91 -13.34 4.11
CA PRO A 39 23.00 -14.05 3.21
C PRO A 39 21.58 -14.29 3.76
N TYR A 40 21.20 -13.68 4.89
CA TYR A 40 19.91 -13.96 5.56
C TYR A 40 18.96 -12.77 5.71
N LEU A 41 19.42 -11.54 5.49
CA LEU A 41 18.55 -10.36 5.49
C LEU A 41 18.11 -10.05 4.05
N LYS A 42 17.18 -10.85 3.54
CA LYS A 42 16.45 -10.51 2.31
C LYS A 42 15.61 -9.28 2.63
N ALA A 43 15.88 -8.15 1.94
CA ALA A 43 14.98 -7.00 1.88
C ALA A 43 13.57 -7.51 1.54
N ALA A 44 12.72 -7.67 2.57
CA ALA A 44 11.46 -8.40 2.44
C ALA A 44 10.47 -7.67 1.52
N PHE A 45 10.67 -6.36 1.32
CA PHE A 45 9.81 -5.52 0.49
C PHE A 45 10.56 -4.75 -0.61
N GLY A 46 11.77 -4.23 -0.37
CA GLY A 46 12.56 -3.55 -1.42
C GLY A 46 12.94 -4.46 -2.59
N ASN A 47 13.33 -5.71 -2.31
CA ASN A 47 13.50 -6.73 -3.33
C ASN A 47 12.17 -7.36 -3.74
N ALA A 48 11.09 -7.33 -2.96
CA ALA A 48 9.80 -7.85 -3.42
C ALA A 48 9.11 -6.92 -4.43
N LEU A 49 9.41 -5.61 -4.41
CA LEU A 49 8.93 -4.64 -5.39
C LEU A 49 9.87 -4.48 -6.60
N THR A 50 11.16 -4.84 -6.48
CA THR A 50 12.17 -4.76 -7.57
C THR A 50 12.56 -6.12 -8.16
N SER A 51 12.42 -7.22 -7.42
CA SER A 51 12.56 -8.57 -7.97
C SER A 51 11.26 -8.92 -8.66
N HIS A 52 11.27 -8.83 -9.99
CA HIS A 52 10.41 -9.53 -10.94
C HIS A 52 9.31 -10.35 -10.25
N VAL A 53 8.29 -9.66 -9.75
CA VAL A 53 7.06 -10.33 -9.37
C VAL A 53 6.50 -10.73 -10.71
N ASN A 54 6.62 -12.02 -11.02
CA ASN A 54 6.01 -12.57 -12.23
C ASN A 54 4.51 -12.64 -11.96
N ILE A 55 3.87 -11.48 -12.10
CA ILE A 55 2.44 -11.29 -12.02
C ILE A 55 1.94 -11.72 -13.40
N PRO A 56 1.17 -12.82 -13.50
CA PRO A 56 0.56 -13.20 -14.76
C PRO A 56 -0.17 -11.98 -15.35
N ASN A 57 -0.14 -11.81 -16.67
CA ASN A 57 -0.82 -10.69 -17.35
C ASN A 57 -2.32 -10.58 -17.00
N GLU A 58 -2.92 -11.67 -16.51
CA GLU A 58 -4.33 -11.76 -16.11
C GLU A 58 -4.59 -11.47 -14.61
N SER A 59 -3.54 -11.26 -13.80
CA SER A 59 -3.68 -11.03 -12.37
C SER A 59 -3.86 -9.55 -12.04
N GLN A 60 -5.02 -9.20 -11.48
CA GLN A 60 -5.35 -7.85 -11.07
C GLN A 60 -4.97 -7.64 -9.61
N PHE A 61 -4.25 -6.57 -9.30
CA PHE A 61 -3.93 -6.28 -7.90
C PHE A 61 -3.86 -4.79 -7.61
N ALA A 62 -4.09 -4.45 -6.35
CA ALA A 62 -3.82 -3.14 -5.80
C ALA A 62 -3.04 -3.30 -4.50
N LEU A 63 -1.90 -2.61 -4.41
CA LEU A 63 -1.05 -2.56 -3.23
C LEU A 63 -1.04 -1.13 -2.69
N ILE A 64 -1.63 -0.95 -1.52
CA ILE A 64 -1.82 0.34 -0.88
C ILE A 64 -0.94 0.42 0.36
N PHE A 65 -0.15 1.48 0.45
CA PHE A 65 0.74 1.78 1.56
C PHE A 65 0.32 3.07 2.25
N SER A 66 0.44 3.12 3.57
CA SER A 66 0.13 4.30 4.38
C SER A 66 1.13 5.45 4.21
N SER A 67 2.36 5.18 3.76
CA SER A 67 3.39 6.20 3.57
C SER A 67 4.19 6.02 2.26
N ASP A 68 4.84 7.10 1.84
CA ASP A 68 5.82 7.08 0.75
C ASP A 68 7.00 6.14 1.11
N PRO A 69 7.68 5.52 0.13
CA PRO A 69 8.86 4.72 0.40
C PRO A 69 9.91 5.50 1.21
N GLY A 70 10.44 4.90 2.28
CA GLY A 70 11.44 5.55 3.12
C GLY A 70 10.90 6.63 4.07
N THR A 71 9.58 6.77 4.20
CA THR A 71 8.95 7.71 5.14
C THR A 71 8.20 6.99 6.26
N VAL A 72 8.08 7.67 7.39
CA VAL A 72 7.41 7.16 8.60
C VAL A 72 5.89 7.23 8.41
N SER A 73 5.16 6.23 8.91
CA SER A 73 3.71 6.32 9.08
C SER A 73 3.45 6.88 10.47
N TYR A 74 2.80 8.03 10.57
CA TYR A 74 2.56 8.66 11.86
C TYR A 74 1.36 8.01 12.55
N ALA A 75 1.50 7.72 13.85
CA ALA A 75 0.36 7.44 14.70
C ALA A 75 -0.55 8.67 14.67
N GLY A 76 -1.86 8.46 14.51
CA GLY A 76 -2.85 9.54 14.51
C GLY A 76 -3.03 10.13 15.90
N GLN A 77 -4.23 10.62 16.20
CA GLN A 77 -4.54 11.09 17.55
C GLN A 77 -4.34 10.00 18.60
N GLU A 78 -3.95 10.41 19.81
CA GLU A 78 -3.72 9.52 20.94
C GLU A 78 -4.97 8.66 21.24
N GLY A 79 -4.80 7.33 21.27
CA GLY A 79 -5.90 6.37 21.44
C GLY A 79 -6.77 6.12 20.21
N GLY A 80 -6.45 6.72 19.05
CA GLY A 80 -7.18 6.57 17.80
C GLY A 80 -6.45 5.74 16.73
N ASN A 81 -7.05 5.69 15.54
CA ASN A 81 -6.44 5.07 14.36
C ASN A 81 -5.27 5.92 13.83
N SER A 82 -4.38 5.32 13.02
CA SER A 82 -3.37 6.10 12.27
C SER A 82 -4.04 7.14 11.35
N PHE A 83 -3.31 8.15 10.90
CA PHE A 83 -3.85 9.11 9.92
C PHE A 83 -4.33 8.41 8.65
N PHE A 84 -3.60 7.41 8.19
CA PHE A 84 -3.97 6.61 7.03
C PHE A 84 -5.24 5.80 7.26
N THR A 85 -5.29 5.01 8.33
CA THR A 85 -6.45 4.17 8.64
C THR A 85 -7.70 5.02 8.89
N SER A 86 -7.55 6.17 9.55
CA SER A 86 -8.66 7.12 9.76
C SER A 86 -9.23 7.63 8.43
N ALA A 87 -8.38 8.17 7.56
CA ALA A 87 -8.80 8.69 6.25
C ALA A 87 -9.34 7.58 5.33
N LEU A 88 -8.74 6.38 5.38
CA LEU A 88 -9.21 5.23 4.63
C LEU A 88 -10.64 4.85 5.04
N LEU A 89 -10.91 4.74 6.34
CA LEU A 89 -12.24 4.37 6.85
C LEU A 89 -13.32 5.40 6.46
N ASN A 90 -12.97 6.69 6.45
CA ASN A 90 -13.88 7.77 6.03
C ASN A 90 -14.32 7.62 4.56
N HIS A 91 -13.43 7.15 3.70
CA HIS A 91 -13.70 7.04 2.27
C HIS A 91 -14.18 5.65 1.83
N LEU A 92 -13.84 4.59 2.54
CA LEU A 92 -14.24 3.21 2.23
C LEU A 92 -15.75 3.03 2.22
N VAL A 93 -16.47 3.77 3.07
CA VAL A 93 -17.93 3.74 3.15
C VAL A 93 -18.62 4.57 2.07
N THR A 94 -17.89 5.33 1.25
CA THR A 94 -18.50 6.19 0.23
C THR A 94 -19.06 5.35 -0.92
N PRO A 95 -20.37 5.41 -1.20
CA PRO A 95 -20.96 4.62 -2.26
C PRO A 95 -20.46 5.07 -3.64
N GLN A 96 -20.30 4.10 -4.55
CA GLN A 96 -19.93 4.33 -5.96
C GLN A 96 -18.60 5.09 -6.14
N LEU A 97 -17.69 4.98 -5.17
CA LEU A 97 -16.36 5.57 -5.25
C LEU A 97 -15.34 4.50 -5.69
N GLU A 98 -14.83 4.67 -6.90
CA GLU A 98 -13.80 3.80 -7.50
C GLU A 98 -12.50 3.90 -6.68
N ILE A 99 -11.72 2.83 -6.58
CA ILE A 99 -10.58 2.71 -5.68
C ILE A 99 -9.47 3.74 -5.92
N ASP A 100 -9.10 4.03 -7.17
CA ASP A 100 -8.10 5.05 -7.48
C ASP A 100 -8.62 6.45 -7.11
N ASP A 101 -9.89 6.75 -7.38
CA ASP A 101 -10.54 7.99 -6.93
C ASP A 101 -10.69 8.09 -5.41
N MET A 102 -11.05 6.99 -4.75
CA MET A 102 -11.09 6.88 -3.29
C MET A 102 -9.71 7.22 -2.71
N MET A 103 -8.66 6.62 -3.27
CA MET A 103 -7.29 6.86 -2.81
C MET A 103 -6.79 8.27 -3.12
N LYS A 104 -7.31 8.95 -4.15
CA LYS A 104 -7.08 10.40 -4.34
C LYS A 104 -7.72 11.22 -3.22
N GLN A 105 -8.90 10.85 -2.73
CA GLN A 105 -9.53 11.55 -1.60
C GLN A 105 -8.80 11.27 -0.28
N VAL A 106 -8.46 10.01 0.01
CA VAL A 106 -7.61 9.63 1.16
C VAL A 106 -6.32 10.43 1.15
N ARG A 107 -5.68 10.59 -0.02
CA ARG A 107 -4.47 11.40 -0.16
C ARG A 107 -4.71 12.89 0.17
N LYS A 108 -5.81 13.48 -0.28
CA LYS A 108 -6.14 14.88 0.03
C LYS A 108 -6.36 15.06 1.53
N GLU A 109 -7.12 14.17 2.16
CA GLU A 109 -7.38 14.21 3.61
C GLU A 109 -6.08 14.04 4.41
N MET A 110 -5.24 13.07 4.04
CA MET A 110 -3.95 12.85 4.70
C MET A 110 -3.02 14.05 4.56
N LEU A 111 -2.96 14.69 3.40
CA LEU A 111 -2.14 15.89 3.23
C LEU A 111 -2.63 17.05 4.12
N GLN A 112 -3.95 17.18 4.33
CA GLN A 112 -4.51 18.20 5.21
C GLN A 112 -4.25 17.89 6.69
N THR A 113 -4.52 16.65 7.12
CA THR A 113 -4.41 16.22 8.52
C THR A 113 -2.96 16.08 8.99
N SER A 114 -2.06 15.65 8.11
CA SER A 114 -0.62 15.53 8.41
C SER A 114 0.19 16.79 8.09
N LEU A 115 -0.46 17.92 7.74
CA LEU A 115 0.22 19.15 7.32
C LEU A 115 1.24 18.93 6.18
N GLY A 116 0.92 18.01 5.27
CA GLY A 116 1.76 17.63 4.13
C GLY A 116 2.93 16.69 4.46
N GLN A 117 3.02 16.17 5.69
CA GLN A 117 4.13 15.31 6.12
C GLN A 117 3.99 13.86 5.68
N GLN A 118 2.76 13.39 5.45
CA GLN A 118 2.49 12.01 5.05
C GLN A 118 1.63 11.94 3.80
N ARG A 119 2.02 11.06 2.87
CA ARG A 119 1.30 10.79 1.64
C ARG A 119 1.13 9.28 1.45
N PRO A 120 -0.10 8.77 1.21
CA PRO A 120 -0.33 7.37 0.91
C PRO A 120 0.05 7.05 -0.53
N TRP A 121 0.59 5.86 -0.72
CA TRP A 121 1.12 5.36 -1.99
C TRP A 121 0.34 4.14 -2.47
N ILE A 122 -0.04 4.09 -3.75
CA ILE A 122 -0.75 2.97 -4.37
C ILE A 122 0.01 2.45 -5.59
N HIS A 123 0.08 1.13 -5.73
CA HIS A 123 0.43 0.44 -6.97
C HIS A 123 -0.75 -0.42 -7.39
N SER A 124 -1.42 -0.04 -8.46
CA SER A 124 -2.55 -0.77 -9.05
C SER A 124 -2.18 -1.32 -10.43
N CYS A 125 -2.69 -2.52 -10.73
CA CYS A 125 -2.74 -3.14 -12.05
C CYS A 125 -4.16 -3.67 -12.27
N LEU A 126 -5.16 -2.88 -11.86
CA LEU A 126 -6.57 -3.17 -12.06
C LEU A 126 -6.92 -2.94 -13.52
N ILE A 127 -7.76 -3.81 -14.08
CA ILE A 127 -8.26 -3.69 -15.45
C ILE A 127 -9.67 -3.11 -15.42
N GLU A 128 -10.47 -3.55 -14.45
CA GLU A 128 -11.85 -3.11 -14.25
C GLU A 128 -11.95 -2.20 -13.03
N ASP A 129 -12.97 -1.34 -13.02
CA ASP A 129 -13.26 -0.46 -11.88
C ASP A 129 -13.65 -1.30 -10.65
N PHE A 130 -13.02 -0.99 -9.51
CA PHE A 130 -13.35 -1.62 -8.23
C PHE A 130 -13.91 -0.59 -7.25
N TYR A 131 -15.00 -0.98 -6.58
CA TYR A 131 -15.69 -0.17 -5.59
C TYR A 131 -15.78 -0.94 -4.28
N PHE A 132 -15.34 -0.34 -3.17
CA PHE A 132 -15.50 -0.94 -1.85
C PHE A 132 -16.96 -0.93 -1.38
N ASN A 133 -17.71 0.12 -1.74
CA ASN A 133 -19.13 0.22 -1.49
C ASN A 133 -19.87 0.46 -2.82
N GLN A 134 -20.60 -0.55 -3.29
CA GLN A 134 -21.38 -0.46 -4.53
C GLN A 134 -22.68 0.36 -4.38
N GLY A 135 -23.08 0.70 -3.14
CA GLY A 135 -24.27 1.51 -2.88
C GLY A 135 -25.60 0.81 -3.18
N VAL A 136 -25.60 -0.53 -3.24
CA VAL A 136 -26.77 -1.40 -3.39
C VAL A 136 -27.38 -1.78 -2.05
#